data_AF-A0A1E3X791-F1
#
_entry.id   AF-A0A1E3X791-F1
#
_cell.length_a   1.000
_cell.length_b   1.000
_cell.length_c   1.000
_cell.angle_alpha   90.00
_cell.angle_beta   90.00
_cell.angle_gamma   90.00
#
_symmetry.space_group_name_H-M   'P 1'
#
loop_
_entity.id
_entity.type
_entity.pdbx_description
1 polymer ?
#
loop_
_entity_poly.entity_id
_entity_poly.type
_entity_poly.pdbx_seq_one_letter_code
_entity_poly.pdbx_strand_id
1 'polypeptide(L)'
;MKKLPHIIVFAILVFLAFIINNTKSISAEVVVLHANEAWKRTDIILREHCIITWQVQKDDYWSFNTEIFPEGHNADGIPVPALESYALPGEDIGMLLGKTGDGRIISMGLSGSDYVMPNEGGNYLYLTMNDDLIGKYGEGFEDNKGEILVTIIQTPRKIVKIDILFIENCPGVIPTTKHIKDIIADEAIDAEINLILIETLEDARRLHFTGSPSVRINGMDIETNSGHTKDYGLRSRLYYIDGKQSGHPSKSMIRNAIKKVK
;
A
#
# COMPACT_ATOMS: atom_id res chain seq x y z
N MET A 1 -66.71 7.60 0.49
CA MET A 1 -65.31 8.04 0.30
C MET A 1 -64.40 6.96 0.84
N LYS A 2 -63.72 6.20 -0.04
CA LYS A 2 -62.82 5.09 0.34
C LYS A 2 -61.51 5.67 0.86
N LYS A 3 -61.10 5.31 2.08
CA LYS A 3 -59.77 5.63 2.62
C LYS A 3 -58.74 4.69 1.98
N LEU A 4 -57.70 5.27 1.39
CA LEU A 4 -56.55 4.59 0.81
C LEU A 4 -55.71 3.96 1.95
N PRO A 5 -55.20 2.72 1.82
CA PRO A 5 -54.30 2.17 2.83
C PRO A 5 -52.88 2.74 2.66
N HIS A 6 -52.22 3.06 3.77
CA HIS A 6 -50.80 3.38 3.82
C HIS A 6 -49.98 2.15 3.42
N ILE A 7 -49.23 2.26 2.33
CA ILE A 7 -48.20 1.30 1.94
C ILE A 7 -46.93 1.72 2.67
N ILE A 8 -46.54 0.95 3.69
CA ILE A 8 -45.21 1.05 4.30
C ILE A 8 -44.26 0.29 3.37
N VAL A 9 -43.39 1.02 2.67
CA VAL A 9 -42.32 0.44 1.86
C VAL A 9 -41.16 0.09 2.80
N PHE A 10 -40.98 -1.19 3.10
CA PHE A 10 -39.77 -1.70 3.72
C PHE A 10 -38.69 -1.80 2.64
N ALA A 11 -37.71 -0.90 2.67
CA ALA A 11 -36.50 -1.03 1.85
C ALA A 11 -35.66 -2.17 2.45
N ILE A 12 -35.68 -3.33 1.79
CA ILE A 12 -34.78 -4.44 2.12
C ILE A 12 -33.42 -4.12 1.52
N LEU A 13 -32.48 -3.66 2.35
CA LEU A 13 -31.07 -3.51 1.96
C LEU A 13 -30.46 -4.93 1.86
N VAL A 14 -30.33 -5.44 0.64
CA VAL A 14 -29.64 -6.72 0.41
C VAL A 14 -28.13 -6.46 0.41
N PHE A 15 -27.47 -6.71 1.54
CA PHE A 15 -26.01 -6.81 1.59
C PHE A 15 -25.59 -8.13 0.92
N LEU A 16 -25.17 -8.07 -0.34
CA LEU A 16 -24.42 -9.16 -0.96
C LEU A 16 -22.98 -9.13 -0.43
N ALA A 17 -22.75 -9.72 0.74
CA ALA A 17 -21.40 -10.01 1.21
C ALA A 17 -20.85 -11.20 0.42
N PHE A 18 -20.16 -10.93 -0.68
CA PHE A 18 -19.30 -11.92 -1.31
C PHE A 18 -18.06 -12.13 -0.44
N ILE A 19 -18.09 -13.11 0.46
CA ILE A 19 -16.86 -13.60 1.10
C ILE A 19 -16.09 -14.40 0.05
N ILE A 20 -15.25 -13.71 -0.72
CA ILE A 20 -14.24 -14.35 -1.55
C ILE A 20 -13.04 -14.65 -0.65
N ASN A 21 -13.02 -15.87 -0.13
CA ASN A 21 -11.87 -16.41 0.60
C ASN A 21 -10.76 -16.72 -0.43
N ASN A 22 -10.03 -15.69 -0.84
CA ASN A 22 -8.86 -15.84 -1.70
C ASN A 22 -7.75 -14.95 -1.12
N THR A 23 -6.71 -15.58 -0.57
CA THR A 23 -5.57 -14.93 0.12
C THR A 23 -4.63 -14.13 -0.82
N LYS A 24 -5.14 -13.75 -1.99
CA LYS A 24 -4.55 -12.85 -2.99
C LYS A 24 -5.59 -11.88 -3.58
N SER A 25 -6.67 -11.59 -2.85
CA SER A 25 -7.81 -10.84 -3.39
C SER A 25 -7.60 -9.33 -3.27
N ILE A 26 -7.77 -8.66 -4.41
CA ILE A 26 -8.15 -7.26 -4.47
C ILE A 26 -9.41 -7.10 -3.59
N SER A 27 -9.40 -6.15 -2.64
CA SER A 27 -10.62 -5.76 -1.90
C SER A 27 -11.13 -4.47 -2.53
N ALA A 28 -12.43 -4.40 -2.78
CA ALA A 28 -13.12 -3.20 -3.20
C ALA A 28 -14.22 -2.92 -2.18
N GLU A 29 -14.19 -1.73 -1.59
CA GLU A 29 -15.10 -1.29 -0.54
C GLU A 29 -15.69 0.06 -0.96
N VAL A 30 -16.99 0.24 -0.77
CA VAL A 30 -17.68 1.49 -1.11
C VAL A 30 -17.99 2.23 0.18
N VAL A 31 -17.56 3.49 0.27
CA VAL A 31 -17.78 4.36 1.41
C VAL A 31 -18.77 5.45 1.02
N VAL A 32 -19.85 5.58 1.79
CA VAL A 32 -20.73 6.76 1.73
C VAL A 32 -20.14 7.83 2.64
N LEU A 33 -19.77 8.97 2.06
CA LEU A 33 -19.20 10.10 2.78
C LEU A 33 -20.18 11.28 2.72
N HIS A 34 -20.67 11.72 3.88
CA HIS A 34 -21.54 12.88 3.97
C HIS A 34 -20.70 14.16 4.10
N ALA A 35 -21.12 15.24 3.44
CA ALA A 35 -20.36 16.49 3.38
C ALA A 35 -20.17 17.16 4.75
N ASN A 36 -21.04 16.88 5.71
CA ASN A 36 -21.04 17.43 7.07
C ASN A 36 -20.26 16.56 8.08
N GLU A 37 -19.49 15.57 7.64
CA GLU A 37 -18.67 14.73 8.49
C GLU A 37 -17.18 15.04 8.31
N ALA A 38 -16.58 15.70 9.30
CA ALA A 38 -15.14 15.89 9.35
C ALA A 38 -14.43 14.60 9.78
N TRP A 39 -13.44 14.16 8.99
CA TRP A 39 -12.62 12.96 9.24
C TRP A 39 -13.44 11.71 9.62
N LYS A 40 -14.41 11.34 8.78
CA LYS A 40 -15.16 10.09 8.92
C LYS A 40 -14.20 8.90 8.96
N ARG A 41 -14.21 8.16 10.07
CA ARG A 41 -13.53 6.86 10.14
C ARG A 41 -14.29 5.85 9.29
N THR A 42 -13.62 5.25 8.31
CA THR A 42 -14.18 4.17 7.50
C THR A 42 -13.94 2.81 8.18
N ASP A 43 -14.59 1.75 7.69
CA ASP A 43 -14.30 0.37 8.11
C ASP A 43 -13.12 -0.26 7.32
N ILE A 44 -12.51 0.51 6.42
CA ILE A 44 -11.37 0.06 5.61
C ILE A 44 -10.12 0.08 6.47
N ILE A 45 -9.56 -1.11 6.70
CA ILE A 45 -8.23 -1.28 7.30
C ILE A 45 -7.19 -1.33 6.18
N LEU A 46 -6.25 -0.39 6.20
CA LEU A 46 -5.14 -0.31 5.26
C LEU A 46 -4.26 -1.55 5.38
N ARG A 47 -3.95 -2.17 4.24
CA ARG A 47 -3.08 -3.34 4.19
C ARG A 47 -1.66 -2.94 3.83
N GLU A 48 -0.69 -3.47 4.57
CA GLU A 48 0.72 -3.31 4.23
C GLU A 48 0.99 -3.76 2.78
N HIS A 49 1.99 -3.14 2.17
CA HIS A 49 2.43 -3.49 0.82
C HIS A 49 1.30 -3.45 -0.21
N CYS A 50 0.30 -2.58 -0.03
CA CYS A 50 -0.76 -2.37 -1.01
C CYS A 50 -0.69 -0.97 -1.62
N ILE A 51 -1.25 -0.86 -2.82
CA ILE A 51 -1.66 0.41 -3.41
C ILE A 51 -3.15 0.57 -3.11
N ILE A 52 -3.53 1.69 -2.52
CA ILE A 52 -4.92 2.13 -2.51
C ILE A 52 -5.21 2.83 -3.84
N THR A 53 -6.35 2.54 -4.43
CA THR A 53 -6.89 3.25 -5.60
C THR A 53 -8.28 3.68 -5.22
N TRP A 54 -8.65 4.92 -5.52
CA TRP A 54 -9.98 5.41 -5.25
C TRP A 54 -10.63 5.94 -6.51
N GLN A 55 -11.96 5.87 -6.51
CA GLN A 55 -12.81 6.41 -7.54
C GLN A 55 -14.10 6.89 -6.89
N VAL A 56 -14.38 8.18 -7.01
CA VAL A 56 -15.68 8.76 -6.67
C VAL A 56 -16.68 8.38 -7.76
N GLN A 57 -17.90 8.02 -7.34
CA GLN A 57 -18.98 7.70 -8.25
C GLN A 57 -19.25 8.87 -9.20
N LYS A 58 -19.49 8.54 -10.46
CA LYS A 58 -19.72 9.53 -11.50
C LYS A 58 -20.98 10.34 -11.18
N ASP A 59 -20.88 11.65 -11.38
CA ASP A 59 -21.98 12.60 -11.21
C ASP A 59 -22.47 12.73 -9.75
N ASP A 60 -21.67 12.28 -8.77
CA ASP A 60 -21.86 12.60 -7.35
C ASP A 60 -21.25 13.99 -7.04
N TYR A 61 -22.00 14.78 -6.27
CA TYR A 61 -21.65 16.14 -5.88
C TYR A 61 -21.95 16.38 -4.40
N TRP A 62 -21.13 17.22 -3.79
CA TRP A 62 -21.37 17.75 -2.44
C TRP A 62 -21.09 19.25 -2.43
N SER A 63 -21.47 19.93 -1.35
CA SER A 63 -21.29 21.37 -1.23
C SER A 63 -20.77 21.70 0.15
N PHE A 64 -19.70 22.50 0.21
CA PHE A 64 -19.25 23.15 1.44
C PHE A 64 -20.01 24.45 1.77
N ASN A 65 -20.86 24.93 0.86
CA ASN A 65 -21.70 26.10 1.09
C ASN A 65 -22.82 26.14 0.06
N THR A 66 -24.03 25.74 0.46
CA THR A 66 -25.17 25.66 -0.48
C THR A 66 -25.71 27.00 -0.94
N GLU A 67 -25.38 28.11 -0.28
CA GLU A 67 -25.77 29.45 -0.76
C GLU A 67 -24.94 29.87 -1.98
N ILE A 68 -23.65 29.51 -1.99
CA ILE A 68 -22.72 29.82 -3.08
C ILE A 68 -22.75 28.70 -4.15
N PHE A 69 -22.82 27.44 -3.73
CA PHE A 69 -22.82 26.24 -4.57
C PHE A 69 -24.07 25.38 -4.31
N PRO A 70 -25.26 25.83 -4.76
CA PRO A 70 -26.52 25.11 -4.50
C PRO A 70 -26.59 23.73 -5.16
N GLU A 71 -25.94 23.57 -6.32
CA GLU A 71 -25.81 22.28 -7.02
C GLU A 71 -24.54 21.51 -6.61
N GLY A 72 -23.74 22.08 -5.70
CA GLY A 72 -22.47 21.53 -5.25
C GLY A 72 -21.33 21.61 -6.29
N HIS A 73 -20.26 20.89 -5.97
CA HIS A 73 -19.08 20.67 -6.78
C HIS A 73 -18.61 19.22 -6.61
N ASN A 74 -17.74 18.77 -7.50
CA ASN A 74 -17.22 17.41 -7.44
C ASN A 74 -16.12 17.28 -6.37
N ALA A 75 -15.58 16.07 -6.22
CA ALA A 75 -14.57 15.77 -5.22
C ALA A 75 -13.18 16.37 -5.50
N ASP A 76 -12.89 16.93 -6.69
CA ASP A 76 -11.64 17.68 -6.91
C ASP A 76 -11.66 19.03 -6.17
N GLY A 77 -12.84 19.49 -5.76
CA GLY A 77 -13.01 20.78 -5.09
C GLY A 77 -13.00 21.96 -6.06
N ILE A 78 -12.79 23.15 -5.50
CA ILE A 78 -12.69 24.41 -6.21
C ILE A 78 -11.24 24.88 -6.12
N PRO A 79 -10.61 25.34 -7.23
CA PRO A 79 -9.19 25.69 -7.29
C PRO A 79 -8.85 27.00 -6.56
N VAL A 80 -9.08 26.99 -5.25
CA VAL A 80 -8.87 28.07 -4.30
C VAL A 80 -8.14 27.45 -3.12
N PRO A 81 -6.92 27.94 -2.80
CA PRO A 81 -6.14 27.40 -1.69
C PRO A 81 -6.87 27.55 -0.35
N ALA A 82 -7.04 26.44 0.35
CA ALA A 82 -7.66 26.35 1.66
C ALA A 82 -6.85 27.08 2.72
N LEU A 83 -7.56 27.66 3.70
CA LEU A 83 -6.96 28.46 4.77
C LEU A 83 -6.47 27.59 5.92
N GLU A 84 -5.78 28.21 6.89
CA GLU A 84 -5.08 27.52 7.99
C GLU A 84 -5.93 26.53 8.81
N SER A 85 -7.22 26.80 8.99
CA SER A 85 -8.11 25.96 9.80
C SER A 85 -8.76 24.81 9.02
N TYR A 86 -8.51 24.72 7.72
CA TYR A 86 -9.09 23.69 6.87
C TYR A 86 -8.39 22.35 7.10
N ALA A 87 -9.04 21.27 6.65
CA ALA A 87 -8.51 19.93 6.82
C ALA A 87 -7.12 19.73 6.17
N LEU A 88 -6.83 20.39 5.06
CA LEU A 88 -5.49 20.50 4.48
C LEU A 88 -5.26 21.91 3.89
N PRO A 89 -4.60 22.81 4.66
CA PRO A 89 -4.32 24.16 4.19
C PRO A 89 -3.45 24.18 2.92
N GLY A 90 -3.76 25.09 2.00
CA GLY A 90 -3.05 25.28 0.73
C GLY A 90 -3.60 24.44 -0.44
N GLU A 91 -4.29 23.34 -0.17
CA GLU A 91 -4.98 22.53 -1.20
C GLU A 91 -6.37 23.09 -1.51
N ASP A 92 -7.01 22.58 -2.56
CA ASP A 92 -8.29 23.09 -3.04
C ASP A 92 -9.43 22.89 -2.01
N ILE A 93 -10.24 23.92 -1.81
CA ILE A 93 -11.41 23.87 -0.93
C ILE A 93 -12.46 22.92 -1.51
N GLY A 94 -13.09 22.12 -0.65
CA GLY A 94 -14.10 21.14 -1.08
C GLY A 94 -13.52 19.85 -1.67
N MET A 95 -12.20 19.74 -1.76
CA MET A 95 -11.54 18.53 -2.25
C MET A 95 -11.78 17.34 -1.30
N LEU A 96 -11.97 16.14 -1.84
CA LEU A 96 -11.92 14.90 -1.07
C LEU A 96 -10.49 14.64 -0.59
N LEU A 97 -10.34 14.43 0.71
CA LEU A 97 -9.08 14.10 1.35
C LEU A 97 -9.17 12.73 2.04
N GLY A 98 -8.04 12.04 2.06
CA GLY A 98 -7.82 10.85 2.85
C GLY A 98 -6.81 11.12 3.97
N LYS A 99 -6.97 10.47 5.12
CA LYS A 99 -5.94 10.42 6.16
C LYS A 99 -5.70 9.00 6.61
N THR A 100 -4.42 8.62 6.63
CA THR A 100 -3.96 7.32 7.08
C THR A 100 -3.67 7.36 8.58
N GLY A 101 -3.51 6.19 9.21
CA GLY A 101 -3.47 6.06 10.67
C GLY A 101 -2.36 6.81 11.39
N ASP A 102 -1.25 7.12 10.73
CA ASP A 102 -0.14 7.89 11.29
C ASP A 102 -0.33 9.41 11.14
N GLY A 103 -1.44 9.83 10.55
CA GLY A 103 -1.79 11.24 10.35
C GLY A 103 -1.38 11.81 9.00
N ARG A 104 -0.78 11.03 8.09
CA ARG A 104 -0.51 11.48 6.73
C ARG A 104 -1.81 11.74 5.98
N ILE A 105 -1.91 12.93 5.37
CA ILE A 105 -3.05 13.34 4.55
C ILE A 105 -2.72 13.15 3.07
N ILE A 106 -3.71 12.73 2.29
CA ILE A 106 -3.64 12.45 0.86
C ILE A 106 -4.69 13.34 0.16
N SER A 107 -4.26 14.16 -0.81
CA SER A 107 -5.17 14.84 -1.74
C SER A 107 -5.76 13.82 -2.69
N MET A 108 -7.03 13.44 -2.47
CA MET A 108 -7.64 12.34 -3.21
C MET A 108 -8.35 12.82 -4.48
N GLY A 109 -9.20 13.84 -4.40
CA GLY A 109 -9.97 14.27 -5.56
C GLY A 109 -10.97 13.22 -6.07
N LEU A 110 -11.37 13.32 -7.34
CA LEU A 110 -12.28 12.38 -8.01
C LEU A 110 -11.74 10.94 -8.11
N SER A 111 -10.43 10.78 -8.32
CA SER A 111 -9.81 9.47 -8.52
C SER A 111 -8.30 9.56 -8.41
N GLY A 112 -7.67 8.45 -8.04
CA GLY A 112 -6.22 8.38 -7.96
C GLY A 112 -5.76 7.13 -7.25
N SER A 113 -4.47 7.10 -6.92
CA SER A 113 -3.87 5.99 -6.18
C SER A 113 -2.70 6.45 -5.33
N ASP A 114 -2.45 5.74 -4.23
CA ASP A 114 -1.30 5.98 -3.37
C ASP A 114 -0.81 4.66 -2.75
N TYR A 115 0.46 4.62 -2.37
CA TYR A 115 1.07 3.49 -1.67
C TYR A 115 0.76 3.57 -0.17
N VAL A 116 0.38 2.44 0.42
CA VAL A 116 0.27 2.30 1.87
C VAL A 116 1.68 2.16 2.43
N MET A 117 2.12 3.15 3.21
CA MET A 117 3.44 3.15 3.83
C MET A 117 3.53 2.01 4.87
N PRO A 118 4.74 1.47 5.13
CA PRO A 118 4.89 0.32 6.03
C PRO A 118 4.31 0.52 7.44
N ASN A 119 4.32 1.74 7.95
CA ASN A 119 3.77 2.11 9.26
C ASN A 119 2.25 2.39 9.27
N GLU A 120 1.61 2.44 8.10
CA GLU A 120 0.18 2.71 7.97
C GLU A 120 -0.67 1.43 7.97
N GLY A 121 -0.06 0.28 7.69
CA GLY A 121 -0.73 -1.02 7.70
C GLY A 121 -1.39 -1.34 9.03
N GLY A 122 -2.59 -1.92 8.98
CA GLY A 122 -3.40 -2.25 10.14
C GLY A 122 -4.20 -1.07 10.72
N ASN A 123 -4.03 0.15 10.19
CA ASN A 123 -4.80 1.32 10.62
C ASN A 123 -6.01 1.58 9.71
N TYR A 124 -6.98 2.34 10.22
CA TYR A 124 -8.16 2.77 9.45
C TYR A 124 -7.82 3.89 8.47
N LEU A 125 -8.51 3.90 7.33
CA LEU A 125 -8.60 5.06 6.44
C LEU A 125 -9.69 6.02 6.96
N TYR A 126 -9.38 7.31 6.99
CA TYR A 126 -10.33 8.38 7.29
C TYR A 126 -10.56 9.21 6.03
N LEU A 127 -11.79 9.63 5.78
CA LEU A 127 -12.13 10.49 4.64
C LEU A 127 -12.81 11.78 5.11
N THR A 128 -12.60 12.88 4.39
CA THR A 128 -13.22 14.18 4.70
C THR A 128 -13.26 15.06 3.46
N MET A 129 -14.12 16.07 3.48
CA MET A 129 -13.98 17.23 2.60
C MET A 129 -12.89 18.17 3.13
N ASN A 130 -12.19 18.87 2.24
CA ASN A 130 -11.27 19.93 2.61
C ASN A 130 -12.03 21.21 2.94
N ASP A 131 -12.43 21.34 4.20
CA ASP A 131 -13.20 22.47 4.68
C ASP A 131 -12.77 22.85 6.11
N ASP A 132 -13.26 23.99 6.60
CA ASP A 132 -12.90 24.60 7.87
C ASP A 132 -13.31 23.72 9.06
N LEU A 133 -12.33 23.13 9.72
CA LEU A 133 -12.55 22.17 10.81
C LEU A 133 -13.09 22.82 12.09
N ILE A 134 -12.89 24.12 12.26
CA ILE A 134 -13.22 24.82 13.52
C ILE A 134 -14.12 26.05 13.30
N GLY A 135 -14.61 26.27 12.07
CA GLY A 135 -15.47 27.41 11.74
C GLY A 135 -14.79 28.76 11.96
N LYS A 136 -13.50 28.88 11.66
CA LYS A 136 -12.74 30.15 11.79
C LYS A 136 -13.10 31.17 10.72
N TYR A 137 -13.44 30.72 9.52
CA TYR A 137 -13.68 31.53 8.32
C TYR A 137 -15.10 31.35 7.74
N GLY A 138 -15.95 30.56 8.39
CA GLY A 138 -17.32 30.26 7.98
C GLY A 138 -18.02 29.36 8.99
N GLU A 139 -19.07 28.65 8.57
CA GLU A 139 -19.85 27.73 9.43
C GLU A 139 -19.19 26.33 9.57
N GLY A 140 -18.01 26.14 8.97
CA GLY A 140 -17.33 24.85 8.92
C GLY A 140 -18.22 23.79 8.31
N PHE A 141 -18.34 22.64 8.96
CA PHE A 141 -19.10 21.52 8.40
C PHE A 141 -20.63 21.62 8.57
N GLU A 142 -21.16 22.67 9.20
CA GLU A 142 -22.58 22.75 9.56
C GLU A 142 -23.49 23.06 8.36
N ASP A 143 -23.04 23.89 7.43
CA ASP A 143 -23.76 24.26 6.20
C ASP A 143 -23.45 23.34 5.01
N ASN A 144 -22.56 22.36 5.22
CA ASN A 144 -22.23 21.36 4.22
C ASN A 144 -23.42 20.44 3.94
N LYS A 145 -23.65 20.13 2.66
CA LYS A 145 -24.75 19.26 2.20
C LYS A 145 -24.32 18.32 1.09
N GLY A 146 -25.05 17.23 0.96
CA GLY A 146 -24.81 16.18 -0.03
C GLY A 146 -23.95 15.06 0.53
N GLU A 147 -23.74 14.06 -0.32
CA GLU A 147 -22.94 12.88 -0.05
C GLU A 147 -22.32 12.40 -1.35
N ILE A 148 -21.17 11.76 -1.23
CA ILE A 148 -20.49 11.11 -2.36
C ILE A 148 -20.20 9.65 -2.01
N LEU A 149 -20.25 8.79 -3.02
CA LEU A 149 -19.84 7.40 -2.91
C LEU A 149 -18.41 7.24 -3.42
N VAL A 150 -17.51 6.77 -2.56
CA VAL A 150 -16.10 6.55 -2.88
C VAL A 150 -15.82 5.06 -2.90
N THR A 151 -15.47 4.52 -4.05
CA THR A 151 -14.95 3.15 -4.16
C THR A 151 -13.47 3.18 -3.83
N ILE A 152 -13.04 2.42 -2.82
CA ILE A 152 -11.64 2.21 -2.45
C ILE A 152 -11.26 0.78 -2.80
N ILE A 153 -10.19 0.64 -3.56
CA ILE A 153 -9.62 -0.64 -3.99
C ILE A 153 -8.22 -0.76 -3.40
N GLN A 154 -7.97 -1.83 -2.66
CA GLN A 154 -6.62 -2.17 -2.20
C GLN A 154 -6.05 -3.28 -3.06
N THR A 155 -4.97 -2.99 -3.77
CA THR A 155 -4.27 -3.96 -4.64
C THR A 155 -2.90 -4.29 -4.03
N PRO A 156 -2.60 -5.57 -3.75
CA PRO A 156 -1.27 -5.97 -3.29
C PRO A 156 -0.18 -5.56 -4.27
N ARG A 157 0.82 -4.83 -3.77
CA ARG A 157 2.07 -4.55 -4.46
C ARG A 157 2.98 -5.75 -4.27
N LYS A 158 3.57 -6.22 -5.37
CA LYS A 158 4.43 -7.40 -5.33
C LYS A 158 5.82 -7.04 -4.84
N ILE A 159 6.02 -7.12 -3.52
CA ILE A 159 7.33 -6.92 -2.90
C ILE A 159 8.15 -8.22 -3.00
N VAL A 160 9.37 -8.10 -3.50
CA VAL A 160 10.34 -9.20 -3.56
C VAL A 160 11.23 -9.13 -2.32
N LYS A 161 11.14 -10.13 -1.43
CA LYS A 161 12.05 -10.25 -0.29
C LYS A 161 13.38 -10.82 -0.74
N ILE A 162 14.47 -10.10 -0.49
CA ILE A 162 15.83 -10.48 -0.85
C ILE A 162 16.67 -10.58 0.41
N ASP A 163 16.98 -11.80 0.83
CA ASP A 163 17.83 -12.03 2.00
C ASP A 163 19.26 -12.35 1.52
N ILE A 164 20.25 -11.65 2.09
CA ILE A 164 21.68 -11.91 1.90
C ILE A 164 22.19 -12.48 3.22
N LEU A 165 22.43 -13.78 3.25
CA LEU A 165 23.02 -14.47 4.39
C LEU A 165 24.54 -14.44 4.26
N PHE A 166 25.24 -14.09 5.32
CA PHE A 166 26.69 -13.96 5.29
C PHE A 166 27.34 -14.28 6.64
N ILE A 167 28.63 -14.63 6.62
CA ILE A 167 29.46 -14.70 7.82
C ILE A 167 30.30 -13.43 7.96
N GLU A 168 30.85 -13.18 9.15
CA GLU A 168 31.73 -12.05 9.40
C GLU A 168 32.92 -12.03 8.42
N ASN A 169 33.34 -10.82 8.01
CA ASN A 169 34.48 -10.60 7.11
C ASN A 169 34.37 -11.25 5.72
N CYS A 170 33.16 -11.60 5.26
CA CYS A 170 32.99 -12.13 3.90
C CYS A 170 33.21 -11.04 2.83
N PRO A 171 34.22 -11.20 1.93
CA PRO A 171 34.52 -10.20 0.90
C PRO A 171 33.42 -10.11 -0.19
N GLY A 172 32.60 -11.15 -0.33
CA GLY A 172 31.54 -11.23 -1.35
C GLY A 172 30.27 -10.42 -1.03
N VAL A 173 30.10 -9.92 0.20
CA VAL A 173 28.86 -9.24 0.62
C VAL A 173 28.68 -7.92 -0.15
N ILE A 174 29.70 -7.06 -0.15
CA ILE A 174 29.65 -5.75 -0.83
C ILE A 174 29.31 -5.89 -2.32
N PRO A 175 30.01 -6.72 -3.15
CA PRO A 175 29.65 -6.87 -4.55
C PRO A 175 28.25 -7.48 -4.75
N THR A 176 27.83 -8.41 -3.89
CA THR A 176 26.47 -9.00 -3.93
C THR A 176 25.40 -7.94 -3.70
N THR A 177 25.53 -7.15 -2.63
CA THR A 177 24.60 -6.08 -2.30
C THR A 177 24.56 -5.02 -3.40
N LYS A 178 25.71 -4.68 -3.99
CA LYS A 178 25.77 -3.78 -5.15
C LYS A 178 24.99 -4.34 -6.34
N HIS A 179 25.21 -5.61 -6.69
CA HIS A 179 24.47 -6.26 -7.77
C HIS A 179 22.95 -6.21 -7.55
N ILE A 180 22.49 -6.49 -6.33
CA ILE A 180 21.07 -6.45 -5.97
C ILE A 180 20.50 -5.03 -6.12
N LYS A 181 21.18 -4.03 -5.56
CA LYS A 181 20.76 -2.62 -5.66
C LYS A 181 20.68 -2.15 -7.10
N ASP A 182 21.69 -2.47 -7.91
CA ASP A 182 21.69 -2.13 -9.34
C ASP A 182 20.49 -2.77 -10.05
N ILE A 183 20.19 -4.05 -9.81
CA ILE A 183 19.04 -4.74 -10.43
C ILE A 183 17.71 -4.11 -10.01
N ILE A 184 17.54 -3.80 -8.72
CA ILE A 184 16.34 -3.17 -8.18
C ILE A 184 16.08 -1.83 -8.86
N ALA A 185 17.12 -1.00 -8.98
CA ALA A 185 17.03 0.31 -9.61
C ALA A 185 16.77 0.18 -11.12
N ASP A 186 17.55 -0.65 -11.82
CA ASP A 186 17.47 -0.84 -13.28
C ASP A 186 16.09 -1.36 -13.74
N GLU A 187 15.42 -2.17 -12.91
CA GLU A 187 14.16 -2.84 -13.27
C GLU A 187 12.95 -2.33 -12.48
N ALA A 188 13.10 -1.25 -11.69
CA ALA A 188 12.06 -0.68 -10.83
C ALA A 188 11.34 -1.75 -9.99
N ILE A 189 12.12 -2.63 -9.34
CA ILE A 189 11.59 -3.72 -8.54
C ILE A 189 11.32 -3.23 -7.12
N ASP A 190 10.10 -3.45 -6.65
CA ASP A 190 9.79 -3.23 -5.24
C ASP A 190 10.34 -4.40 -4.43
N ALA A 191 11.34 -4.12 -3.60
CA ALA A 191 12.06 -5.15 -2.86
C ALA A 191 12.44 -4.71 -1.46
N GLU A 192 12.41 -5.66 -0.53
CA GLU A 192 12.99 -5.55 0.79
C GLU A 192 14.31 -6.30 0.82
N ILE A 193 15.39 -5.65 1.26
CA ILE A 193 16.71 -6.28 1.36
C ILE A 193 17.05 -6.48 2.82
N ASN A 194 17.27 -7.74 3.23
CA ASN A 194 17.74 -8.07 4.57
C ASN A 194 19.17 -8.60 4.52
N LEU A 195 20.01 -8.08 5.42
CA LEU A 195 21.35 -8.62 5.68
C LEU A 195 21.25 -9.50 6.92
N ILE A 196 21.55 -10.78 6.77
CA ILE A 196 21.43 -11.78 7.85
C ILE A 196 22.83 -12.32 8.16
N LEU A 197 23.39 -11.90 9.29
CA LEU A 197 24.66 -12.42 9.79
C LEU A 197 24.45 -13.84 10.36
N ILE A 198 25.34 -14.76 10.01
CA ILE A 198 25.40 -16.13 10.48
C ILE A 198 26.67 -16.27 11.31
N GLU A 199 26.53 -16.35 12.63
CA GLU A 199 27.65 -16.35 13.57
C GLU A 199 28.01 -17.76 14.04
N THR A 200 27.03 -18.67 14.07
CA THR A 200 27.20 -20.01 14.65
C THR A 200 26.91 -21.13 13.65
N LEU A 201 27.49 -22.30 13.91
CA LEU A 201 27.13 -23.53 13.17
C LEU A 201 25.66 -23.92 13.40
N GLU A 202 25.08 -23.57 14.55
CA GLU A 202 23.67 -23.79 14.83
C GLU A 202 22.78 -22.92 13.95
N ASP A 203 23.09 -21.63 13.80
CA ASP A 203 22.43 -20.73 12.85
C ASP A 203 22.56 -21.23 11.42
N ALA A 204 23.76 -21.68 11.05
CA ALA A 204 24.01 -22.21 9.72
C ALA A 204 23.11 -23.43 9.42
N ARG A 205 22.93 -24.35 10.39
CA ARG A 205 22.02 -25.50 10.24
C ARG A 205 20.56 -25.06 10.23
N ARG A 206 20.14 -24.25 11.20
CA ARG A 206 18.76 -23.75 11.35
C ARG A 206 18.28 -23.02 10.11
N LEU A 207 19.15 -22.23 9.49
CA LEU A 207 18.85 -21.46 8.31
C LEU A 207 19.24 -22.17 7.01
N HIS A 208 19.68 -23.44 7.04
CA HIS A 208 20.16 -24.19 5.86
C HIS A 208 21.19 -23.41 5.03
N PHE A 209 22.11 -22.73 5.72
CA PHE A 209 23.13 -21.88 5.12
C PHE A 209 24.26 -22.71 4.52
N THR A 210 24.47 -22.58 3.20
CA THR A 210 25.45 -23.36 2.44
C THR A 210 26.81 -22.66 2.30
N GLY A 211 26.89 -21.38 2.66
CA GLY A 211 28.12 -20.58 2.68
C GLY A 211 27.87 -19.11 2.34
N SER A 212 28.89 -18.28 2.55
CA SER A 212 28.80 -16.82 2.40
C SER A 212 29.36 -16.30 1.08
N PRO A 213 28.74 -15.28 0.45
CA PRO A 213 27.36 -14.84 0.69
C PRO A 213 26.39 -15.85 0.07
N SER A 214 25.19 -15.99 0.63
CA SER A 214 24.06 -16.70 0.02
C SER A 214 22.93 -15.71 -0.22
N VAL A 215 22.35 -15.71 -1.42
CA VAL A 215 21.20 -14.87 -1.74
C VAL A 215 19.94 -15.73 -1.83
N ARG A 216 18.87 -15.26 -1.20
CA ARG A 216 17.55 -15.88 -1.28
C ARG A 216 16.53 -14.88 -1.75
N ILE A 217 15.66 -15.33 -2.66
CA ILE A 217 14.55 -14.57 -3.20
C ILE A 217 13.26 -15.20 -2.69
N ASN A 218 12.48 -14.47 -1.91
CA ASN A 218 11.29 -14.97 -1.21
C ASN A 218 11.57 -16.28 -0.45
N GLY A 219 12.72 -16.33 0.24
CA GLY A 219 13.18 -17.50 1.00
C GLY A 219 13.81 -18.63 0.16
N MET A 220 13.72 -18.58 -1.17
CA MET A 220 14.33 -19.59 -2.06
C MET A 220 15.74 -19.18 -2.46
N ASP A 221 16.70 -20.09 -2.30
CA ASP A 221 18.07 -19.88 -2.72
C ASP A 221 18.20 -19.70 -4.25
N ILE A 222 19.05 -18.76 -4.69
CA ILE A 222 19.25 -18.50 -6.11
C ILE A 222 19.94 -19.65 -6.86
N GLU A 223 20.73 -20.49 -6.19
CA GLU A 223 21.24 -21.74 -6.77
C GLU A 223 20.33 -22.91 -6.38
N THR A 224 19.36 -23.17 -7.26
CA THR A 224 18.38 -24.26 -7.10
C THR A 224 18.95 -25.65 -7.40
N ASN A 225 20.17 -25.73 -7.96
CA ASN A 225 20.79 -26.98 -8.43
C ASN A 225 21.88 -27.55 -7.50
N SER A 226 22.09 -27.00 -6.30
CA SER A 226 23.02 -27.61 -5.34
C SER A 226 22.39 -28.88 -4.76
N GLY A 227 22.59 -30.01 -5.45
CA GLY A 227 22.09 -31.31 -5.05
C GLY A 227 22.50 -31.66 -3.62
N HIS A 228 21.49 -31.79 -2.74
CA HIS A 228 21.38 -32.66 -1.56
C HIS A 228 22.58 -32.98 -0.66
N THR A 229 23.67 -32.22 -0.65
CA THR A 229 24.66 -32.33 0.42
C THR A 229 24.27 -31.37 1.55
N LYS A 230 23.78 -31.94 2.66
CA LYS A 230 23.45 -31.26 3.92
C LYS A 230 24.72 -30.75 4.64
N ASP A 231 25.53 -29.99 3.92
CA ASP A 231 26.82 -29.49 4.39
C ASP A 231 26.66 -28.01 4.72
N TYR A 232 26.02 -27.76 5.86
CA TYR A 232 25.78 -26.42 6.40
C TYR A 232 26.93 -26.02 7.32
N GLY A 233 27.48 -24.83 7.12
CA GLY A 233 28.62 -24.38 7.93
C GLY A 233 29.06 -22.95 7.65
N LEU A 234 29.93 -22.45 8.53
CA LEU A 234 30.54 -21.12 8.44
C LEU A 234 31.70 -21.15 7.45
N ARG A 235 31.41 -20.92 6.16
CA ARG A 235 32.39 -21.01 5.08
C ARG A 235 32.07 -20.06 3.94
N SER A 236 33.03 -19.86 3.05
CA SER A 236 32.80 -19.19 1.77
C SER A 236 31.99 -20.07 0.82
N ARG A 237 31.08 -19.45 0.07
CA ARG A 237 30.35 -20.09 -1.03
C ARG A 237 31.05 -19.78 -2.35
N LEU A 238 31.14 -20.79 -3.22
CA LEU A 238 31.69 -20.66 -4.55
C LEU A 238 30.56 -20.70 -5.57
N TYR A 239 30.53 -19.69 -6.42
CA TYR A 239 29.64 -19.56 -7.56
C TYR A 239 30.42 -19.85 -8.83
N TYR A 240 29.77 -20.46 -9.82
CA TYR A 240 30.38 -20.70 -11.13
C TYR A 240 29.73 -19.79 -12.18
N ILE A 241 30.53 -18.88 -12.75
CA ILE A 241 30.11 -17.90 -13.74
C ILE A 241 30.98 -18.12 -14.98
N ASP A 242 30.37 -18.52 -16.10
CA ASP A 242 31.05 -18.82 -17.36
C ASP A 242 32.26 -19.77 -17.19
N GLY A 243 32.09 -20.80 -16.35
CA GLY A 243 33.11 -21.81 -16.05
C GLY A 243 34.20 -21.37 -15.06
N LYS A 244 34.18 -20.13 -14.57
CA LYS A 244 35.12 -19.62 -13.57
C LYS A 244 34.50 -19.56 -12.17
N GLN A 245 35.29 -19.87 -11.16
CA GLN A 245 34.89 -19.72 -9.76
C GLN A 245 34.84 -18.24 -9.36
N SER A 246 33.81 -17.88 -8.58
CA SER A 246 33.58 -16.57 -8.01
C SER A 246 33.15 -16.69 -6.55
N GLY A 247 33.58 -15.75 -5.71
CA GLY A 247 33.17 -15.68 -4.30
C GLY A 247 31.83 -14.96 -4.06
N HIS A 248 31.13 -14.57 -5.13
CA HIS A 248 29.82 -13.94 -5.06
C HIS A 248 29.01 -14.23 -6.35
N PRO A 249 27.66 -14.19 -6.29
CA PRO A 249 26.83 -14.44 -7.45
C PRO A 249 26.93 -13.32 -8.51
N SER A 250 26.70 -13.69 -9.76
CA SER A 250 26.58 -12.73 -10.86
C SER A 250 25.26 -11.97 -10.81
N LYS A 251 25.19 -10.79 -11.45
CA LYS A 251 23.91 -10.09 -11.66
C LYS A 251 22.87 -10.96 -12.37
N SER A 252 23.29 -11.77 -13.35
CA SER A 252 22.36 -12.61 -14.12
C SER A 252 21.71 -13.70 -13.28
N MET A 253 22.45 -14.33 -12.36
CA MET A 253 21.89 -15.33 -11.43
C MET A 253 20.79 -14.73 -10.56
N ILE A 254 21.08 -13.58 -9.93
CA ILE A 254 20.13 -12.87 -9.06
C ILE A 254 18.90 -12.42 -9.85
N ARG A 255 19.10 -11.77 -10.99
CA ARG A 255 18.02 -11.31 -11.87
C ARG A 255 17.12 -12.46 -12.32
N ASN A 256 17.69 -13.59 -12.71
CA ASN A 256 16.92 -14.75 -13.14
C ASN A 256 16.08 -15.33 -11.99
N ALA A 257 16.61 -15.34 -10.77
CA ALA A 257 15.86 -15.78 -9.60
C ALA A 257 14.69 -14.84 -9.27
N ILE A 258 14.90 -13.51 -9.34
CA ILE A 258 13.83 -12.52 -9.18
C ILE A 258 12.72 -12.72 -10.22
N LYS A 259 13.08 -12.91 -11.50
CA LYS A 259 12.11 -13.13 -12.58
C LYS A 259 11.24 -14.38 -12.39
N LYS A 260 11.73 -15.41 -11.69
CA LYS A 260 10.95 -16.63 -11.40
C LYS A 260 9.86 -16.41 -10.35
N VAL A 261 10.03 -15.42 -9.48
CA VAL A 261 9.05 -15.10 -8.43
C VAL A 261 8.20 -13.90 -8.75
N LYS A 262 8.58 -13.06 -9.73
CA LYS A 262 7.78 -11.97 -10.31
C LYS A 262 6.56 -12.49 -11.06
#